data_AF-K3YB68-F1
#
_entry.id   AF-K3YB68-F1
#
_cell.length_a   1.000
_cell.length_b   1.000
_cell.length_c   1.000
_cell.angle_alpha   90.00
_cell.angle_beta   90.00
_cell.angle_gamma   90.00
#
_symmetry.space_group_name_H-M   'P 1'
#
loop_
_entity.id
_entity.type
_entity.pdbx_description
1 polymer ?
#
loop_
_entity_poly.entity_id
_entity_poly.type
_entity_poly.pdbx_seq_one_letter_code
_entity_poly.pdbx_strand_id
1 'polypeptide(L)'
;MAEDILKGMADLAAQMDMVKSFEWGKDVLNQEMLTQGFTHVFSLTFASADDLTAYMAHEKHAAFAATFMAALEKVVVIDFPVVIAKPPPQA
;
A
#
# COMPACT_ATOMS: atom_id res chain seq x y z
N MET A 1 -7.10 -13.14 8.81
CA MET A 1 -6.05 -12.59 7.92
C MET A 1 -5.85 -11.14 8.29
N ALA A 2 -4.75 -10.79 8.98
CA ALA A 2 -4.39 -9.39 9.19
C ALA A 2 -2.92 -9.27 9.58
N GLU A 3 -2.50 -9.85 10.71
CA GLU A 3 -1.19 -9.55 11.29
C GLU A 3 0.00 -10.03 10.44
N ASP A 4 -0.06 -11.24 9.87
CA ASP A 4 1.03 -11.77 9.03
C ASP A 4 1.19 -11.00 7.71
N ILE A 5 0.07 -10.57 7.13
CA ILE A 5 0.08 -9.77 5.89
C ILE A 5 0.56 -8.35 6.16
N LEU A 6 0.12 -7.74 7.27
CA LEU A 6 0.59 -6.42 7.71
C LEU A 6 2.10 -6.44 7.96
N LYS A 7 2.57 -7.48 8.66
CA LYS A 7 4.00 -7.68 8.92
C LYS A 7 4.77 -7.88 7.62
N GLY A 8 4.28 -8.74 6.73
CA GLY A 8 4.92 -8.97 5.44
C GLY A 8 5.01 -7.73 4.56
N MET A 9 3.98 -6.88 4.54
CA MET A 9 4.00 -5.59 3.86
C MET A 9 5.02 -4.62 4.47
N ALA A 10 5.06 -4.53 5.80
CA ALA A 10 6.05 -3.70 6.49
C ALA A 10 7.49 -4.17 6.22
N ASP A 11 7.72 -5.48 6.27
CA ASP A 11 9.02 -6.09 5.98
C ASP A 11 9.43 -5.88 4.51
N LEU A 12 8.49 -5.96 3.57
CA LEU A 12 8.72 -5.68 2.15
C LEU A 12 9.13 -4.22 1.95
N ALA A 13 8.35 -3.29 2.50
CA ALA A 13 8.62 -1.86 2.41
C ALA A 13 9.98 -1.50 3.03
N ALA A 14 10.32 -2.07 4.19
CA ALA A 14 11.58 -1.80 4.88
C ALA A 14 12.82 -2.32 4.11
N GLN A 15 12.65 -3.35 3.28
CA GLN A 15 13.74 -3.95 2.50
C GLN A 15 13.93 -3.32 1.11
N MET A 16 13.04 -2.40 0.73
CA MET A 16 12.98 -1.86 -0.63
C MET A 16 13.26 -0.37 -0.59
N ASP A 17 14.51 0.02 -0.86
CA ASP A 17 14.96 1.43 -0.87
C ASP A 17 14.14 2.35 -1.78
N MET A 18 13.41 1.80 -2.76
CA MET A 18 12.51 2.55 -3.66
C MET A 18 11.27 3.07 -2.92
N VAL A 19 10.83 2.37 -1.87
CA VAL A 19 9.70 2.76 -1.02
C VAL A 19 10.18 3.81 -0.02
N LYS A 20 9.66 5.04 -0.14
CA LYS A 20 10.07 6.19 0.68
C LYS A 20 9.22 6.36 1.93
N SER A 21 7.96 6.00 1.86
CA SER A 21 7.10 5.90 3.03
C SER A 21 6.13 4.74 2.85
N PHE A 22 5.74 4.15 3.98
CA PHE A 22 4.73 3.12 4.04
C PHE A 22 3.81 3.42 5.22
N GLU A 23 2.54 3.64 4.93
CA GLU A 23 1.49 3.80 5.93
C GLU A 23 0.39 2.77 5.71
N TRP A 24 -0.27 2.36 6.77
CA TRP A 24 -1.43 1.47 6.68
C TRP A 24 -2.45 1.82 7.75
N GLY A 25 -3.70 1.45 7.51
CA GLY A 25 -4.78 1.66 8.47
C GLY A 25 -5.96 0.74 8.20
N LYS A 26 -6.85 0.65 9.19
CA LYS A 26 -8.15 0.01 9.07
C LYS A 26 -9.22 1.08 8.84
N ASP A 27 -10.24 0.77 8.06
CA ASP A 27 -11.43 1.63 8.02
C ASP A 27 -12.03 1.79 9.42
N VAL A 28 -12.30 3.05 9.79
CA VAL A 28 -12.78 3.44 11.11
C VAL A 28 -14.27 3.76 11.07
N LEU A 29 -14.77 4.29 9.94
CA LEU A 29 -16.16 4.74 9.85
C LEU A 29 -17.11 3.62 9.40
N ASN A 30 -16.57 2.53 8.84
CA ASN A 30 -17.31 1.32 8.45
C ASN A 30 -18.59 1.61 7.65
N GLN A 31 -18.51 2.59 6.74
CA GLN A 31 -19.62 2.98 5.89
C GLN A 31 -19.72 2.00 4.70
N GLU A 32 -20.28 0.82 4.95
CA GLU A 32 -20.26 -0.33 4.03
C GLU A 32 -20.73 -0.01 2.60
N MET A 33 -21.72 0.87 2.44
CA MET A 33 -22.20 1.31 1.13
C MET A 33 -21.14 2.08 0.31
N LEU A 34 -20.21 2.76 0.98
CA LEU A 34 -19.13 3.52 0.33
C LEU A 34 -17.86 2.68 0.21
N THR A 35 -17.51 1.93 1.26
CA THR A 35 -16.28 1.13 1.28
C THR A 35 -16.40 -0.15 0.50
N GLN A 36 -17.60 -0.55 0.08
CA GLN A 36 -17.82 -1.73 -0.77
C GLN A 36 -17.23 -3.02 -0.16
N GLY A 37 -17.12 -3.07 1.17
CA GLY A 37 -16.52 -4.17 1.92
C GLY A 37 -14.99 -4.15 2.07
N PHE A 38 -14.28 -3.12 1.58
CA PHE A 38 -12.85 -2.94 1.87
C PHE A 38 -12.63 -2.54 3.33
N THR A 39 -11.64 -3.17 3.97
CA THR A 39 -11.42 -3.03 5.42
C THR A 39 -10.09 -2.40 5.80
N HIS A 40 -9.09 -2.47 4.92
CA HIS A 40 -7.73 -1.99 5.18
C HIS A 40 -7.25 -1.13 4.01
N VAL A 41 -6.42 -0.14 4.31
CA VAL A 41 -5.73 0.69 3.32
C VAL A 41 -4.22 0.60 3.54
N PHE A 42 -3.49 0.58 2.44
CA PHE A 42 -2.05 0.67 2.38
C PHE A 42 -1.67 1.85 1.48
N SER A 43 -0.70 2.64 1.92
CA SER A 43 -0.15 3.78 1.18
C SER A 43 1.36 3.60 1.09
N LEU A 44 1.87 3.57 -0.14
CA LEU A 44 3.30 3.54 -0.42
C LEU A 44 3.65 4.78 -1.22
N THR A 45 4.66 5.51 -0.76
CA THR A 45 5.19 6.67 -1.50
C THR A 45 6.50 6.29 -2.18
N PHE A 46 6.62 6.66 -3.45
CA PHE A 46 7.83 6.52 -4.26
C PHE A 46 8.36 7.90 -4.65
N ALA A 47 9.67 8.02 -4.92
CA ALA A 47 10.24 9.30 -5.35
C ALA A 47 9.96 9.60 -6.84
N SER A 48 9.69 8.57 -7.65
CA SER A 48 9.46 8.71 -9.09
C SER A 48 8.61 7.56 -9.64
N ALA A 49 8.12 7.73 -10.88
CA ALA A 49 7.45 6.65 -11.61
C ALA A 49 8.41 5.51 -11.99
N ASP A 50 9.71 5.79 -12.15
CA ASP A 50 10.73 4.77 -12.41
C ASP A 50 10.95 3.90 -11.16
N ASP A 51 10.97 4.50 -9.97
CA ASP A 51 11.05 3.79 -8.69
C ASP A 51 9.84 2.86 -8.48
N LEU A 52 8.63 3.32 -8.83
CA LEU A 52 7.42 2.49 -8.81
C LEU A 52 7.54 1.31 -9.79
N THR A 53 8.01 1.56 -11.01
CA THR A 53 8.19 0.51 -12.03
C THR A 53 9.24 -0.52 -11.57
N ALA A 54 10.34 -0.05 -11.00
CA ALA A 54 11.38 -0.91 -10.43
C ALA A 54 10.86 -1.74 -9.25
N TYR A 55 10.06 -1.13 -8.36
CA TYR A 55 9.39 -1.84 -7.27
C TYR A 55 8.48 -2.94 -7.79
N MET A 56 7.64 -2.65 -8.79
CA MET A 56 6.72 -3.62 -9.39
C MET A 56 7.45 -4.82 -10.03
N ALA A 57 8.59 -4.56 -10.69
CA ALA A 57 9.41 -5.58 -11.35
C ALA A 57 10.31 -6.37 -10.38
N HIS A 58 10.40 -5.98 -9.12
CA HIS A 58 11.30 -6.59 -8.15
C HIS A 58 10.81 -7.99 -7.72
N GLU A 59 11.71 -8.97 -7.64
CA GLU A 59 11.35 -10.35 -7.31
C GLU A 59 10.65 -10.49 -5.95
N LYS A 60 11.09 -9.72 -4.95
CA LYS A 60 10.44 -9.68 -3.62
C LYS A 60 8.98 -9.19 -3.69
N HIS A 61 8.70 -8.20 -4.54
CA HIS A 61 7.33 -7.72 -4.75
C HIS A 61 6.49 -8.81 -5.40
N ALA A 62 6.97 -9.44 -6.47
CA ALA A 62 6.25 -10.51 -7.16
C ALA A 62 5.96 -11.71 -6.24
N ALA A 63 6.94 -12.12 -5.42
CA ALA A 63 6.78 -13.20 -4.45
C ALA A 63 5.73 -12.85 -3.38
N PHE A 64 5.80 -11.63 -2.83
CA PHE A 64 4.84 -11.19 -1.82
C PHE A 64 3.44 -10.97 -2.39
N ALA A 65 3.32 -10.46 -3.62
CA ALA A 65 2.05 -10.23 -4.30
C ALA A 65 1.22 -11.53 -4.43
N ALA A 66 1.86 -12.67 -4.68
CA ALA A 66 1.17 -13.96 -4.72
C ALA A 66 0.58 -14.34 -3.35
N THR A 67 1.35 -14.19 -2.27
CA THR A 67 0.88 -14.41 -0.90
C THR A 67 -0.23 -13.44 -0.52
N PHE A 68 -0.09 -12.16 -0.89
CA PHE A 68 -1.04 -11.11 -0.62
C PHE A 68 -2.38 -11.39 -1.30
N MET A 69 -2.37 -11.67 -2.60
CA MET A 69 -3.57 -11.98 -3.38
C MET A 69 -4.28 -13.24 -2.87
N ALA A 70 -3.56 -14.26 -2.44
CA ALA A 70 -4.14 -15.47 -1.87
C ALA A 70 -4.85 -15.24 -0.52
N ALA A 71 -4.49 -14.19 0.22
CA ALA A 71 -5.06 -13.86 1.52
C ALA A 71 -6.27 -12.92 1.43
N LEU A 72 -6.58 -12.36 0.25
CA LEU A 72 -7.59 -11.33 0.07
C LEU A 72 -8.78 -11.83 -0.75
N GLU A 73 -9.98 -11.45 -0.35
CA GLU A 73 -11.18 -11.65 -1.16
C GLU A 73 -11.25 -10.64 -2.32
N LYS A 74 -10.84 -9.40 -2.05
CA LYS A 74 -10.90 -8.27 -3.00
C LYS A 74 -9.73 -7.33 -2.74
N VAL A 75 -9.21 -6.73 -3.80
CA VAL A 75 -8.18 -5.68 -3.74
C VAL A 75 -8.40 -4.67 -4.87
N VAL A 76 -8.13 -3.40 -4.58
CA VAL A 76 -8.02 -2.34 -5.58
C VAL A 76 -6.69 -1.63 -5.33
N VAL A 77 -5.92 -1.43 -6.40
CA VAL A 77 -4.64 -0.72 -6.38
C VAL A 77 -4.76 0.47 -7.32
N ILE A 78 -4.33 1.65 -6.86
CA ILE A 78 -4.39 2.89 -7.63
C ILE A 78 -3.05 3.59 -7.50
N ASP A 79 -2.31 3.67 -8.61
CA ASP A 79 -1.07 4.41 -8.71
C ASP A 79 -1.32 5.79 -9.32
N PHE A 80 -0.84 6.84 -8.67
CA PHE A 80 -1.09 8.21 -9.12
C PHE A 80 0.03 9.17 -8.67
N PRO A 81 0.29 10.24 -9.45
CA PRO A 81 1.14 11.33 -8.98
C PRO A 81 0.43 12.12 -7.88
N VAL A 82 1.09 12.31 -6.74
CA VAL A 82 0.55 13.11 -5.64
C VAL A 82 0.52 14.59 -6.03
N VAL A 83 -0.67 15.20 -5.99
CA VAL A 83 -0.86 16.64 -6.15
C VAL A 83 -1.33 17.24 -4.83
N ILE A 84 -0.45 17.96 -4.14
CA ILE A 84 -0.75 18.59 -2.85
C ILE A 84 -1.51 19.90 -3.10
N ALA A 85 -2.84 19.83 -3.12
CA ALA A 85 -3.70 21.03 -3.22
C ALA A 85 -3.77 21.84 -1.91
N LYS A 86 -3.62 21.16 -0.77
CA LYS A 86 -3.57 21.76 0.56
C LYS A 86 -2.45 21.09 1.37
N PRO A 87 -1.37 21.80 1.71
CA PRO A 87 -0.27 21.22 2.47
C PRO A 87 -0.68 20.89 3.91
N PRO A 88 -0.02 19.92 4.56
CA PRO A 88 -0.21 19.69 5.97
C PRO A 88 0.17 20.96 6.77
N PRO A 89 -0.46 21.20 7.93
CA PRO A 89 -0.03 22.28 8.82
C PRO A 89 1.45 22.14 9.12
N GLN A 90 2.19 23.25 9.07
CA GLN A 90 3.57 23.26 9.53
C GLN A 90 3.55 23.01 11.04
N ALA A 91 4.28 21.97 11.48
CA ALA A 91 4.42 21.62 12.88
C ALA A 91 5.15 22.72 13.68
#